data_AF-A0A8C9MLQ5-F1
#
_entry.id   AF-A0A8C9MLQ5-F1
#
_cell.length_a   1.000
_cell.length_b   1.000
_cell.length_c   1.000
_cell.angle_alpha   90.00
_cell.angle_beta   90.00
_cell.angle_gamma   90.00
#
_symmetry.space_group_name_H-M   'P 1'
#
loop_
_entity.id
_entity.type
_entity.pdbx_description
1 polymer ?
#
loop_
_entity_poly.entity_id
_entity_poly.type
_entity_poly.pdbx_seq_one_letter_code
_entity_poly.pdbx_strand_id
1 'polypeptide(L)'
;MESLDTEVRARKTLGTVEYVESSGFAQGVLPTKKDVVQNMLYLLQPKRAGQAQRSKEDAAQLLAEHLQEHWLVCNLHTIATQNIKKLILKMYEEFTRLYQTRKQRQNQAFSERADRFNESSEKLFDTRARVFPALTKGVVLLFFLSFLTADASSWHSFGASR
;
A
#
# COMPACT_ATOMS: atom_id res chain seq x y z
N MET A 1 -18.35 -6.53 -25.58
CA MET A 1 -19.52 -5.72 -25.20
C MET A 1 -19.02 -4.80 -24.09
N GLU A 2 -18.47 -3.65 -24.46
CA GLU A 2 -17.90 -2.68 -23.52
C GLU A 2 -19.04 -1.78 -23.04
N SER A 3 -19.48 -1.93 -21.79
CA SER A 3 -20.36 -0.93 -21.18
C SER A 3 -19.50 0.28 -20.83
N LEU A 4 -19.61 1.31 -21.66
CA LEU A 4 -19.24 2.68 -21.31
C LEU A 4 -20.22 3.17 -20.25
N ASP A 5 -20.10 2.64 -19.03
CA ASP A 5 -20.74 3.21 -17.87
C ASP A 5 -20.03 4.53 -17.58
N THR A 6 -20.57 5.61 -18.15
CA THR A 6 -20.43 6.97 -17.63
C THR A 6 -21.07 7.03 -16.24
N GLU A 7 -20.52 6.28 -15.28
CA GLU A 7 -20.69 6.60 -13.89
C GLU A 7 -20.10 8.00 -13.70
N VAL A 8 -20.91 8.92 -13.19
CA VAL A 8 -20.46 10.24 -12.74
C VAL A 8 -19.53 10.00 -11.55
N ARG A 9 -18.27 9.63 -11.83
CA ARG A 9 -17.22 9.42 -10.84
C ARG A 9 -17.05 10.73 -10.09
N ALA A 10 -17.18 10.71 -8.76
CA ALA A 10 -17.08 11.94 -8.00
C ALA A 10 -15.64 12.45 -8.13
N ARG A 11 -15.52 13.72 -8.53
CA ARG A 11 -14.23 14.38 -8.74
C ARG A 11 -13.91 15.23 -7.53
N LYS A 12 -12.69 15.11 -7.02
CA LYS A 12 -12.16 15.97 -5.97
C LYS A 12 -10.97 16.73 -6.52
N THR A 13 -11.04 18.05 -6.49
CA THR A 13 -9.96 18.92 -6.95
C THR A 13 -9.15 19.40 -5.76
N LEU A 14 -7.83 19.22 -5.81
CA LEU A 14 -6.88 19.76 -4.84
C LEU A 14 -5.88 20.66 -5.55
N GLY A 15 -6.06 21.98 -5.40
CA GLY A 15 -5.30 22.97 -6.18
C GLY A 15 -5.68 22.87 -7.66
N THR A 16 -4.70 22.56 -8.51
CA THR A 16 -4.85 22.40 -9.96
C THR A 16 -5.08 20.94 -10.39
N VAL A 17 -4.95 19.97 -9.48
CA VAL A 17 -4.98 18.54 -9.82
C VAL A 17 -6.33 17.92 -9.46
N GLU A 18 -6.89 17.18 -10.41
CA GLU A 18 -8.11 16.40 -10.23
C GLU A 18 -7.82 14.96 -9.80
N TYR A 19 -8.54 14.53 -8.76
CA TYR A 19 -8.58 13.16 -8.28
C TYR A 19 -9.96 12.59 -8.60
N VAL A 20 -9.98 11.61 -9.51
CA VAL A 20 -11.18 10.92 -9.96
C VAL A 20 -11.22 9.56 -9.29
N GLU A 21 -12.36 9.17 -8.75
CA GLU A 21 -12.54 7.85 -8.16
C GLU A 21 -12.28 6.76 -9.22
N SER A 22 -11.43 5.80 -8.87
CA SER A 22 -11.06 4.71 -9.76
C SER A 22 -10.97 3.42 -8.96
N SER A 23 -11.48 2.33 -9.53
CA SER A 23 -11.40 1.00 -8.97
C SER A 23 -10.31 0.19 -9.69
N GLY A 24 -9.27 -0.16 -8.95
CA GLY A 24 -8.15 -0.95 -9.44
C GLY A 24 -6.99 -0.13 -10.00
N PHE A 25 -5.99 -0.87 -10.49
CA PHE A 25 -4.75 -0.35 -11.06
C PHE A 25 -4.63 -0.76 -12.53
N ALA A 26 -3.98 0.07 -13.34
CA ALA A 26 -3.69 -0.27 -14.73
C ALA A 26 -2.76 -1.49 -14.80
N GLN A 27 -3.14 -2.51 -15.56
CA GLN A 27 -2.36 -3.73 -15.70
C GLN A 27 -1.00 -3.44 -16.34
N GLY A 28 0.07 -4.06 -15.81
CA GLY A 28 1.42 -3.94 -16.36
C GLY A 28 2.15 -2.63 -16.06
N VAL A 29 1.54 -1.70 -15.32
CA VAL A 29 2.16 -0.42 -14.93
C VAL A 29 2.18 -0.32 -13.41
N LEU A 30 3.25 0.23 -12.84
CA LEU A 30 3.29 0.46 -11.40
C LEU A 30 2.39 1.64 -11.02
N PRO A 31 1.55 1.47 -9.97
CA PRO A 31 0.63 2.52 -9.56
C PRO A 31 1.38 3.72 -9.01
N THR A 32 0.86 4.90 -9.29
CA THR A 32 1.31 6.16 -8.69
C THR A 32 0.67 6.37 -7.32
N LYS A 33 1.22 7.30 -6.53
CA LYS A 33 0.58 7.72 -5.29
C LYS A 33 -0.82 8.31 -5.53
N LYS A 34 -1.02 8.97 -6.68
CA LYS A 34 -2.32 9.48 -7.13
C LYS A 34 -3.33 8.34 -7.30
N ASP A 35 -2.96 7.25 -7.95
CA ASP A 35 -3.83 6.08 -8.15
C ASP A 35 -4.26 5.45 -6.82
N VAL A 36 -3.35 5.42 -5.84
CA VAL A 36 -3.65 4.95 -4.48
C VAL A 36 -4.68 5.84 -3.78
N VAL A 37 -4.55 7.17 -3.90
CA VAL A 37 -5.53 8.11 -3.34
C VAL A 37 -6.89 7.96 -4.04
N GLN A 38 -6.90 7.81 -5.36
CA GLN A 38 -8.12 7.63 -6.15
C GLN A 38 -8.85 6.32 -5.80
N ASN A 39 -8.13 5.24 -5.56
CA ASN A 39 -8.68 3.98 -5.08
C ASN A 39 -9.23 4.08 -3.65
N MET A 40 -8.52 4.79 -2.76
CA MET A 40 -9.03 5.06 -1.40
C MET A 40 -10.34 5.86 -1.44
N LEU A 41 -10.45 6.84 -2.35
CA LEU A 41 -11.68 7.60 -2.54
C LEU A 41 -12.84 6.70 -3.00
N TYR A 42 -12.59 5.81 -3.96
CA TYR A 42 -13.58 4.84 -4.42
C TYR A 42 -14.05 3.89 -3.30
N LEU A 43 -13.11 3.33 -2.53
CA LEU A 43 -13.43 2.38 -1.46
C LEU A 43 -14.21 3.00 -0.29
N LEU A 44 -14.06 4.32 -0.08
CA LEU A 44 -14.68 5.07 1.01
C LEU A 44 -15.94 5.83 0.57
N GLN A 45 -16.44 5.61 -0.64
CA GLN A 45 -17.71 6.18 -1.06
C GLN A 45 -18.83 5.77 -0.11
N PRO A 46 -19.76 6.70 0.22
CA PRO A 46 -20.94 6.38 1.00
C PRO A 46 -21.78 5.38 0.21
N LYS A 47 -21.96 4.18 0.78
CA LYS A 47 -22.79 3.14 0.18
C LYS A 47 -24.27 3.48 0.36
N ARG A 48 -25.12 2.95 -0.53
CA ARG A 48 -26.58 3.08 -0.43
C ARG A 48 -27.08 2.55 0.92
N ALA A 49 -28.20 3.11 1.39
CA ALA A 49 -28.81 2.79 2.68
C ALA A 49 -28.93 1.26 2.89
N GLY A 50 -28.40 0.77 4.01
CA GLY A 50 -28.41 -0.66 4.39
C GLY A 50 -27.08 -1.39 4.22
N GLN A 51 -26.07 -0.79 3.56
CA GLN A 51 -24.72 -1.36 3.53
C GLN A 51 -23.82 -0.73 4.58
N ALA A 52 -23.04 -1.56 5.29
CA ALA A 52 -22.01 -1.09 6.21
C ALA A 52 -20.99 -0.22 5.46
N GLN A 53 -20.75 0.99 5.97
CA GLN A 53 -19.67 1.84 5.50
C GLN A 53 -18.34 1.20 5.88
N ARG A 54 -17.41 1.13 4.92
CA ARG A 54 -16.06 0.63 5.21
C ARG A 54 -15.30 1.66 6.02
N SER A 55 -14.59 1.21 7.05
CA SER A 55 -13.64 2.04 7.78
C SER A 55 -12.46 2.42 6.89
N LYS A 56 -11.72 3.46 7.28
CA LYS A 56 -10.49 3.87 6.56
C LYS A 56 -9.44 2.77 6.64
N GLU A 57 -9.39 2.10 7.77
CA GLU A 57 -8.44 1.04 8.12
C GLU A 57 -8.67 -0.21 7.28
N ASP A 58 -9.93 -0.60 7.07
CA ASP A 58 -10.31 -1.74 6.24
C ASP A 58 -10.10 -1.43 4.76
N ALA A 59 -10.46 -0.23 4.32
CA ALA A 59 -10.20 0.22 2.94
C ALA A 59 -8.70 0.21 2.63
N ALA A 60 -7.86 0.72 3.55
CA ALA A 60 -6.41 0.72 3.38
C ALA A 60 -5.82 -0.70 3.42
N GLN A 61 -6.38 -1.61 4.22
CA GLN A 61 -5.96 -3.01 4.25
C GLN A 61 -6.26 -3.70 2.91
N LEU A 62 -7.48 -3.59 2.41
CA LEU A 62 -7.87 -4.15 1.10
C LEU A 62 -7.02 -3.60 -0.03
N LEU A 63 -6.75 -2.28 -0.02
CA LEU A 63 -5.91 -1.65 -1.02
C LEU A 63 -4.45 -2.12 -0.93
N ALA A 64 -3.93 -2.35 0.28
CA ALA A 64 -2.60 -2.89 0.47
C ALA A 64 -2.47 -4.32 -0.07
N GLU A 65 -3.49 -5.15 0.12
CA GLU A 65 -3.55 -6.51 -0.45
C GLU A 65 -3.60 -6.46 -1.98
N HIS A 66 -4.45 -5.61 -2.57
CA HIS A 66 -4.50 -5.42 -4.03
C HIS A 66 -3.17 -4.90 -4.60
N LEU A 67 -2.51 -3.96 -3.92
CA LEU A 67 -1.18 -3.48 -4.34
C LEU A 67 -0.14 -4.59 -4.30
N GLN A 68 -0.19 -5.43 -3.28
CA GLN A 68 0.71 -6.55 -3.12
C GLN A 68 0.52 -7.60 -4.25
N GLU A 69 -0.72 -7.96 -4.55
CA GLU A 69 -1.06 -8.83 -5.68
C GLU A 69 -0.59 -8.24 -7.01
N HIS A 70 -0.84 -6.94 -7.23
CA HIS A 70 -0.40 -6.24 -8.44
C HIS A 70 1.12 -6.24 -8.60
N TRP A 71 1.86 -6.08 -7.50
CA TRP A 71 3.32 -6.16 -7.50
C TRP A 71 3.85 -7.56 -7.79
N LEU A 72 3.14 -8.62 -7.38
CA LEU A 72 3.49 -9.99 -7.78
C LEU A 72 3.36 -10.16 -9.29
N VAL A 73 2.30 -9.62 -9.91
CA VAL A 73 2.13 -9.61 -11.37
C VAL A 73 3.26 -8.83 -12.06
N CYS A 74 3.75 -7.76 -11.42
CA CYS A 74 4.89 -6.98 -11.89
C CYS A 74 6.26 -7.57 -11.49
N ASN A 75 6.32 -8.80 -10.94
CA ASN A 75 7.54 -9.48 -10.48
C ASN A 75 8.38 -8.69 -9.46
N LEU A 76 7.74 -7.96 -8.55
CA LEU A 76 8.40 -7.22 -7.48
C LEU A 76 8.30 -7.94 -6.13
N HIS A 77 9.41 -8.00 -5.39
CA HIS A 77 9.41 -8.52 -4.02
C HIS A 77 8.66 -7.57 -3.07
N THR A 78 7.67 -8.12 -2.38
CA THR A 78 6.70 -7.33 -1.61
C THR A 78 7.16 -7.10 -0.17
N ILE A 79 7.00 -5.86 0.33
CA ILE A 79 7.07 -5.58 1.76
C ILE A 79 5.81 -6.13 2.46
N ALA A 80 5.89 -6.45 3.74
CA ALA A 80 4.73 -6.78 4.57
C ALA A 80 3.57 -5.78 4.40
N THR A 81 2.37 -6.30 4.16
CA THR A 81 1.12 -5.57 3.89
C THR A 81 0.82 -4.49 4.93
N GLN A 82 1.22 -4.72 6.18
CA GLN A 82 1.08 -3.77 7.29
C GLN A 82 1.83 -2.46 7.06
N ASN A 83 3.02 -2.49 6.43
CA ASN A 83 3.78 -1.28 6.13
C ASN A 83 3.15 -0.50 4.98
N ILE A 84 2.66 -1.21 3.96
CA ILE A 84 1.93 -0.63 2.84
C ILE A 84 0.67 0.09 3.36
N LYS A 85 -0.12 -0.59 4.20
CA LYS A 85 -1.30 -0.02 4.87
C LYS A 85 -0.97 1.27 5.63
N LYS A 86 0.09 1.28 6.45
CA LYS A 86 0.51 2.49 7.18
C LYS A 86 0.84 3.65 6.25
N LEU A 87 1.50 3.39 5.12
CA LEU A 87 1.82 4.41 4.12
C LEU A 87 0.57 4.95 3.43
N ILE A 88 -0.36 4.08 3.03
CA ILE A 88 -1.65 4.46 2.43
C ILE A 88 -2.42 5.36 3.38
N LEU A 89 -2.56 4.96 4.66
CA LEU A 89 -3.28 5.74 5.67
C LEU A 89 -2.65 7.13 5.85
N LYS A 90 -1.32 7.20 5.99
CA LYS A 90 -0.61 8.48 6.15
C LYS A 90 -0.84 9.41 4.96
N MET A 91 -0.73 8.88 3.74
CA MET A 91 -0.97 9.66 2.52
C MET A 91 -2.42 10.14 2.42
N TYR A 92 -3.39 9.27 2.75
CA TYR A 92 -4.81 9.63 2.68
C TYR A 92 -5.19 10.63 3.78
N GLU A 93 -4.59 10.55 4.97
CA GLU A 93 -4.72 11.58 6.00
C GLU A 93 -4.18 12.93 5.54
N GLU A 94 -3.01 12.97 4.90
CA GLU A 94 -2.44 14.20 4.36
C GLU A 94 -3.35 14.80 3.29
N PHE A 95 -3.82 13.98 2.35
CA PHE A 95 -4.80 14.39 1.33
C PHE A 95 -6.07 14.97 1.97
N THR A 96 -6.65 14.27 2.95
CA THR A 96 -7.90 14.71 3.60
C THR A 96 -7.70 16.00 4.40
N ARG A 97 -6.55 16.19 5.06
CA ARG A 97 -6.22 17.46 5.74
C ARG A 97 -6.16 18.63 4.75
N LEU A 98 -5.50 18.44 3.61
CA LEU A 98 -5.41 19.48 2.58
C LEU A 98 -6.78 19.75 1.94
N TYR A 99 -7.51 18.69 1.57
CA TYR A 99 -8.82 18.81 0.95
C TYR A 99 -9.89 19.46 1.86
N GLN A 100 -9.88 19.15 3.16
CA GLN A 100 -10.84 19.70 4.13
C GLN A 100 -10.45 21.09 4.65
N THR A 101 -9.31 21.65 4.23
CA THR A 101 -8.90 22.99 4.63
C THR A 101 -9.89 24.02 4.09
N ARG A 102 -10.57 24.72 5.00
CA ARG A 102 -11.56 25.77 4.65
C ARG A 102 -10.92 26.85 3.78
N LYS A 103 -11.65 27.33 2.76
CA LYS A 103 -11.19 28.37 1.82
C LYS A 103 -10.55 29.59 2.50
N GLN A 104 -11.10 30.04 3.63
CA GLN A 104 -10.57 31.17 4.41
C GLN A 104 -9.15 30.97 4.97
N ARG A 105 -8.67 29.72 5.08
CA ARG A 105 -7.34 29.36 5.58
C ARG A 105 -6.38 28.95 4.46
N GLN A 106 -6.81 29.02 3.20
CA GLN A 106 -5.98 28.74 2.03
C GLN A 106 -5.09 29.95 1.76
N ASN A 107 -3.99 30.03 2.51
CA ASN A 107 -2.94 31.02 2.32
C ASN A 107 -1.85 30.49 1.37
N GLN A 108 -0.83 31.30 1.08
CA GLN A 108 0.29 30.88 0.23
C GLN A 108 0.96 29.58 0.70
N ALA A 109 1.10 29.40 2.01
CA ALA A 109 1.67 28.18 2.61
C ALA A 109 0.78 26.93 2.38
N PHE A 110 -0.54 27.10 2.27
CA PHE A 110 -1.43 26.02 1.85
C PHE A 110 -1.20 25.65 0.39
N SER A 111 -1.13 26.64 -0.51
CA SER A 111 -0.89 26.41 -1.94
C SER A 111 0.40 25.64 -2.15
N GLU A 112 1.51 26.08 -1.54
CA GLU A 112 2.79 25.38 -1.64
C GLU A 112 2.77 23.94 -1.07
N ARG A 113 1.92 23.66 -0.08
CA ARG A 113 1.76 22.30 0.46
C ARG A 113 0.91 21.43 -0.48
N ALA A 114 -0.16 21.99 -1.04
CA ALA A 114 -0.98 21.31 -2.04
C ALA A 114 -0.17 20.99 -3.29
N ASP A 115 0.65 21.94 -3.77
CA ASP A 115 1.53 21.76 -4.92
C ASP A 115 2.59 20.69 -4.64
N ARG A 116 3.28 20.74 -3.50
CA ARG A 116 4.23 19.69 -3.09
C ARG A 116 3.57 18.32 -2.96
N PHE A 117 2.35 18.25 -2.44
CA PHE A 117 1.60 17.00 -2.37
C PHE A 117 1.26 16.48 -3.77
N ASN A 118 0.84 17.36 -4.68
CA ASN A 118 0.51 17.01 -6.06
C ASN A 118 1.75 16.54 -6.84
N GLU A 119 2.89 17.22 -6.72
CA GLU A 119 4.16 16.76 -7.31
C GLU A 119 4.60 15.40 -6.74
N SER A 120 4.37 15.17 -5.45
CA SER A 120 4.60 13.87 -4.83
C SER A 120 3.63 12.82 -5.37
N SER A 121 2.38 13.18 -5.66
CA SER A 121 1.33 12.23 -6.03
C SER A 121 1.55 11.61 -7.42
N GLU A 122 2.24 12.32 -8.31
CA GLU A 122 2.65 11.80 -9.62
C GLU A 122 3.79 10.77 -9.54
N LYS A 123 4.52 10.71 -8.42
CA LYS A 123 5.58 9.72 -8.25
C LYS A 123 4.99 8.32 -8.09
N LEU A 124 5.73 7.33 -8.57
CA LEU A 124 5.41 5.93 -8.36
C LEU A 124 5.21 5.65 -6.88
N PHE A 125 4.16 4.88 -6.56
CA PHE A 125 3.96 4.31 -5.23
C PHE A 125 4.92 3.12 -5.09
N ASP A 126 6.22 3.44 -5.04
CA ASP A 126 7.26 2.45 -4.92
C ASP A 126 7.59 2.26 -3.44
N THR A 127 7.13 1.16 -2.87
CA THR A 127 7.61 0.72 -1.56
C THR A 127 8.66 -0.37 -1.70
N ARG A 128 9.34 -0.52 -2.85
CA ARG A 128 10.56 -1.34 -2.89
C ARG A 128 11.41 -0.92 -1.72
N ALA A 129 11.70 -1.87 -0.84
CA ALA A 129 12.61 -1.63 0.24
C ALA A 129 13.85 -1.02 -0.40
N ARG A 130 14.24 0.18 0.06
CA ARG A 130 15.67 0.37 0.31
C ARG A 130 16.04 -0.87 1.10
N VAL A 131 16.71 -1.82 0.46
CA VAL A 131 17.44 -2.85 1.18
C VAL A 131 18.19 -2.08 2.26
N PHE A 132 17.88 -2.39 3.50
CA PHE A 132 18.52 -1.85 4.70
C PHE A 132 20.01 -1.59 4.41
N PRO A 133 20.52 -0.34 4.34
CA PRO A 133 21.94 -0.13 4.47
C PRO A 133 22.24 -0.14 5.97
N ALA A 134 22.06 -1.28 6.62
CA ALA A 134 22.56 -1.55 7.97
C ALA A 134 22.31 -3.02 8.36
N LEU A 135 22.92 -3.94 7.61
CA LEU A 135 23.64 -5.03 8.28
C LEU A 135 24.85 -4.40 8.99
N THR A 136 24.62 -3.59 10.03
CA THR A 136 25.63 -3.39 11.06
C THR A 136 25.59 -4.62 11.95
N LYS A 137 26.37 -5.62 11.52
CA LYS A 137 27.02 -6.67 12.31
C LYS A 137 26.17 -7.28 13.45
N GLY A 138 25.70 -8.52 13.27
CA GLY A 138 25.67 -9.45 14.40
C GLY A 138 24.40 -10.24 14.74
N VAL A 139 23.38 -10.35 13.88
CA VAL A 139 22.21 -11.20 14.22
C VAL A 139 21.71 -12.03 13.01
N VAL A 140 22.62 -12.71 12.32
CA VAL A 140 22.27 -13.80 11.37
C VAL A 140 22.71 -15.18 11.90
N LEU A 141 23.39 -15.24 13.04
CA LEU A 141 23.92 -16.51 13.56
C LEU A 141 22.93 -17.36 14.39
N LEU A 142 21.69 -16.92 14.61
CA LEU A 142 20.76 -17.65 15.50
C LEU A 142 19.58 -18.32 14.80
N PHE A 143 19.33 -18.08 13.50
CA PHE A 143 18.26 -18.79 12.78
C PHE A 143 18.74 -19.98 11.94
N PHE A 144 20.06 -20.16 11.75
CA PHE A 144 20.62 -21.32 11.06
C PHE A 144 21.00 -22.49 11.99
N LEU A 145 20.98 -22.31 13.31
CA LEU A 145 21.34 -23.37 14.27
C LEU A 145 20.17 -24.27 14.70
N SER A 146 18.94 -23.98 14.26
CA SER A 146 17.76 -24.81 14.60
C SER A 146 17.38 -25.82 13.51
N PHE A 147 18.12 -25.89 12.40
CA PHE A 147 17.88 -26.85 11.31
C PHE A 147 19.01 -27.88 11.10
N LEU A 148 20.04 -27.88 11.96
CA LEU A 148 21.16 -28.83 11.88
C LEU A 148 21.35 -29.68 13.15
N THR A 149 20.26 -29.98 13.86
CA THR A 149 20.24 -30.98 14.96
C THR A 149 19.05 -31.95 14.85
N ALA A 150 18.49 -32.09 13.65
CA ALA A 150 17.41 -33.02 13.36
C ALA A 150 17.85 -34.13 12.38
N ASP A 151 19.03 -34.73 12.56
CA ASP A 151 19.31 -36.09 12.08
C ASP A 151 20.63 -36.65 12.68
N ALA A 152 20.59 -37.21 13.90
CA ALA A 152 21.71 -37.97 14.45
C ALA A 152 21.34 -38.94 15.60
N SER A 153 20.12 -39.48 15.63
CA SER A 153 19.70 -40.45 16.67
C SER A 153 18.83 -41.58 16.13
N SER A 154 19.22 -42.19 15.01
CA SER A 154 18.57 -43.40 14.49
C SER A 154 19.56 -44.44 13.97
N TRP A 155 20.71 -44.66 14.64
CA TRP A 155 21.60 -45.79 14.36
C TRP A 155 22.32 -46.26 15.64
N HIS A 156 21.63 -46.99 16.50
CA HIS A 156 22.29 -47.93 17.43
C HIS A 156 21.30 -49.02 17.88
N SER A 157 21.02 -49.95 16.98
CA SER A 157 20.50 -51.28 17.33
C SER A 157 20.78 -52.23 16.19
N PHE A 158 22.04 -52.65 16.03
CA PHE A 158 22.38 -53.89 15.35
C PHE A 158 23.81 -54.34 15.72
N GLY A 159 23.92 -55.47 16.42
CA GLY A 159 25.09 -56.35 16.33
C GLY A 159 26.12 -56.32 17.47
N ALA A 160 25.86 -57.09 18.54
CA ALA A 160 26.92 -57.78 19.27
C ALA A 160 26.40 -59.16 19.72
N SER A 161 26.62 -60.15 18.85
CA SER A 161 26.55 -61.57 19.17
C SER A 161 27.95 -62.14 19.03
N ARG A 162 28.51 -62.58 20.16
CA ARG A 162 29.46 -63.68 20.41
C ARG A 162 30.45 -63.33 21.51
#